data_AF-A0A3D3G4U8-F1
#
_entry.id   AF-A0A3D3G4U8-F1
#
_cell.length_a   1.000
_cell.length_b   1.000
_cell.length_c   1.000
_cell.angle_alpha   90.00
_cell.angle_beta   90.00
_cell.angle_gamma   90.00
#
_symmetry.space_group_name_H-M   'P 1'
#
loop_
_entity.id
_entity.type
_entity.pdbx_description
1 polymer ?
#
loop_
_entity_poly.entity_id
_entity_poly.type
_entity_poly.pdbx_seq_one_letter_code
_entity_poly.pdbx_strand_id
1 'polypeptide(L)'
;INEQVQQLIQHFTDNGKPIAMICHAPWTLINAGRIEGKTVTGYQSLELDLKNAGGLWKDEAVAYCKAHGWILITSRNPGDLPEFNEAILKELEAA
;
A
#
# COMPACT_ATOMS: atom_id res chain seq x y z
N ILE A 1 15.77 -11.08 -1.54
CA ILE A 1 14.37 -10.67 -1.25
C ILE A 1 13.66 -11.88 -0.65
N ASN A 2 12.85 -11.74 0.40
CA ASN A 2 12.21 -12.88 1.08
C ASN A 2 10.93 -13.30 0.33
N GLU A 3 10.86 -14.56 -0.11
CA GLU A 3 9.73 -15.10 -0.88
C GLU A 3 8.48 -15.33 -0.05
N GLN A 4 8.61 -15.67 1.24
CA GLN A 4 7.46 -15.89 2.13
C GLN A 4 6.66 -14.59 2.33
N VAL A 5 7.36 -13.44 2.38
CA VAL A 5 6.71 -12.12 2.45
C VAL A 5 5.93 -11.82 1.17
N GLN A 6 6.49 -12.14 0.00
CA GLN A 6 5.80 -11.95 -1.28
C GLN A 6 4.55 -12.84 -1.37
N GLN A 7 4.67 -14.12 -0.98
CA GLN A 7 3.55 -15.06 -0.96
C GLN A 7 2.43 -14.60 -0.01
N LEU A 8 2.79 -14.06 1.15
CA LEU A 8 1.81 -13.51 2.10
C LEU A 8 1.04 -12.32 1.49
N ILE A 9 1.75 -11.38 0.87
CA ILE A 9 1.13 -10.23 0.19
C ILE A 9 0.21 -10.72 -0.92
N GLN A 10 0.69 -11.62 -1.77
CA GLN A 10 -0.08 -12.19 -2.88
C GLN A 10 -1.36 -12.86 -2.37
N HIS A 11 -1.25 -13.70 -1.32
CA HIS A 11 -2.40 -14.34 -0.69
C HIS A 11 -3.46 -13.33 -0.21
N PHE A 12 -3.05 -12.24 0.44
CA PHE A 12 -4.00 -11.20 0.87
C PHE A 12 -4.68 -10.53 -0.32
N THR A 13 -3.92 -10.14 -1.34
CA THR A 13 -4.46 -9.48 -2.52
C THR A 13 -5.39 -10.39 -3.34
N ASP A 14 -5.06 -11.68 -3.47
CA ASP A 14 -5.87 -12.66 -4.22
C ASP A 14 -7.20 -12.97 -3.53
N ASN A 15 -7.27 -12.79 -2.21
CA ASN A 15 -8.47 -13.01 -1.42
C ASN A 15 -9.22 -11.70 -1.10
N GLY A 16 -8.90 -10.60 -1.79
CA GLY A 16 -9.59 -9.33 -1.61
C GLY A 16 -9.39 -8.67 -0.24
N LYS A 17 -8.41 -9.12 0.56
CA LYS A 17 -8.19 -8.61 1.92
C LYS A 17 -7.51 -7.23 1.87
N PRO A 18 -7.87 -6.31 2.77
CA PRO A 18 -7.22 -5.01 2.85
C PRO A 18 -5.75 -5.17 3.28
N ILE A 19 -4.88 -4.31 2.75
CA ILE A 19 -3.48 -4.20 3.15
C ILE A 19 -3.17 -2.75 3.48
N ALA A 20 -2.55 -2.52 4.64
CA ALA A 20 -2.08 -1.21 5.06
C ALA A 20 -0.55 -1.18 5.16
N MET A 21 0.11 -0.18 4.56
CA MET A 21 1.57 -0.07 4.53
C MET A 21 2.03 1.38 4.71
N ILE A 22 3.02 1.61 5.55
CA ILE A 22 3.55 2.95 5.83
C ILE A 22 5.04 3.05 5.54
N CYS A 23 5.49 4.25 5.18
CA CYS A 23 6.90 4.56 5.01
C CYS A 23 7.54 3.74 3.88
N HIS A 24 8.45 2.82 4.18
CA HIS A 24 9.13 2.02 3.16
C HIS A 24 8.41 0.71 2.79
N ALA A 25 7.38 0.33 3.56
CA ALA A 25 6.66 -0.92 3.36
C ALA A 25 6.09 -1.11 1.93
N PRO A 26 5.61 -0.06 1.21
CA PRO A 26 5.14 -0.21 -0.16
C PRO A 26 6.17 -0.80 -1.15
N TRP A 27 7.47 -0.75 -0.85
CA TRP A 27 8.49 -1.44 -1.66
C TRP A 27 8.24 -2.95 -1.74
N THR A 28 7.64 -3.54 -0.70
CA THR A 28 7.29 -4.97 -0.71
C THR A 28 6.20 -5.32 -1.74
N LEU A 29 5.32 -4.38 -2.10
CA LEU A 29 4.33 -4.56 -3.17
C LEU A 29 4.97 -4.58 -4.56
N ILE A 30 6.06 -3.83 -4.76
CA ILE A 30 6.85 -3.89 -5.99
C ILE A 30 7.40 -5.30 -6.14
N ASN A 31 8.07 -5.81 -5.10
CA ASN A 31 8.64 -7.16 -5.10
C ASN A 31 7.58 -8.25 -5.28
N ALA A 32 6.37 -8.06 -4.73
CA ALA A 32 5.27 -9.01 -4.86
C ALA A 32 4.52 -8.93 -6.21
N GLY A 33 4.82 -7.94 -7.06
CA GLY A 33 4.15 -7.72 -8.34
C GLY A 33 2.69 -7.25 -8.18
N ARG A 34 2.38 -6.46 -7.15
CA ARG A 34 1.00 -6.06 -6.80
C ARG A 34 0.73 -4.55 -6.85
N ILE A 35 1.66 -3.76 -7.39
CA ILE A 35 1.59 -2.30 -7.35
C ILE A 35 1.09 -1.63 -8.64
N GLU A 36 1.16 -2.33 -9.78
CA GLU A 36 0.74 -1.78 -11.06
C GLU A 36 -0.72 -1.30 -11.01
N GLY A 37 -0.97 -0.06 -11.45
CA GLY A 37 -2.30 0.57 -11.47
C GLY A 37 -2.84 1.02 -10.11
N LYS A 38 -2.13 0.76 -9.00
CA LYS A 38 -2.54 1.19 -7.66
C LYS A 38 -2.20 2.65 -7.41
N THR A 39 -3.15 3.43 -6.88
CA THR A 39 -2.85 4.71 -6.22
C THR A 39 -2.15 4.43 -4.91
N VAL A 40 -0.96 5.01 -4.72
CA VAL A 40 -0.08 4.67 -3.62
C VAL A 40 0.66 5.91 -3.12
N THR A 41 0.97 5.95 -1.84
CA THR A 41 1.98 6.87 -1.29
C THR A 41 2.99 6.06 -0.48
N GLY A 42 4.05 6.69 -0.01
CA GLY A 42 5.12 6.05 0.71
C GLY A 42 6.20 7.06 1.08
N TYR A 43 7.25 6.59 1.74
CA TYR A 43 8.36 7.47 2.09
C TYR A 43 8.94 8.10 0.81
N GLN A 44 9.29 9.38 0.89
CA GLN A 44 9.61 10.21 -0.28
C GLN A 44 10.67 9.58 -1.20
N SER A 45 11.68 8.91 -0.64
CA SER A 45 12.73 8.28 -1.43
C SER A 45 12.25 7.11 -2.31
N LEU A 46 11.06 6.56 -2.06
CA LEU A 46 10.48 5.48 -2.87
C LEU A 46 9.65 5.97 -4.06
N GLU A 47 9.42 7.28 -4.21
CA GLU A 47 8.57 7.83 -5.27
C GLU A 47 8.94 7.25 -6.66
N LEU A 48 10.22 7.28 -7.00
CA LEU A 48 10.70 6.84 -8.30
C LEU A 48 10.52 5.32 -8.49
N ASP A 49 10.80 4.52 -7.46
CA ASP A 49 10.63 3.06 -7.51
C ASP A 49 9.15 2.68 -7.68
N LEU A 50 8.27 3.36 -6.95
CA LEU A 50 6.82 3.14 -7.02
C LEU A 50 6.27 3.51 -8.40
N LYS A 51 6.70 4.64 -8.97
CA LYS A 51 6.32 5.07 -10.33
C LYS A 51 6.84 4.11 -11.40
N ASN A 52 8.11 3.71 -11.31
CA ASN A 52 8.73 2.78 -12.26
C ASN A 52 8.07 1.40 -12.25
N ALA A 53 7.54 0.98 -11.10
CA ALA A 53 6.79 -0.27 -10.97
C ALA A 53 5.32 -0.16 -11.41
N GLY A 54 4.89 0.99 -11.95
CA GLY A 54 3.52 1.21 -12.44
C GLY A 54 2.52 1.71 -11.39
N GLY A 55 2.99 2.09 -10.20
CA GLY A 55 2.18 2.73 -9.16
C GLY A 55 1.87 4.20 -9.49
N LEU A 56 0.65 4.62 -9.20
CA LEU A 56 0.21 6.01 -9.31
C LEU A 56 0.54 6.74 -8.01
N TRP A 57 1.80 7.16 -7.88
CA TRP A 57 2.29 7.82 -6.67
C TRP A 57 1.63 9.18 -6.43
N LYS A 58 1.31 9.47 -5.16
CA LYS A 58 0.83 10.77 -4.71
C LYS A 58 1.51 11.23 -3.42
N ASP A 59 1.77 12.52 -3.31
CA ASP A 59 2.19 13.16 -2.05
C ASP A 59 0.97 13.48 -1.17
N GLU A 60 0.39 12.46 -0.55
CA GLU A 60 -0.78 12.56 0.33
C GLU A 60 -0.46 11.90 1.67
N ALA A 61 -1.04 12.40 2.78
CA ALA A 61 -0.86 11.78 4.11
C ALA A 61 -1.38 10.34 4.14
N VAL A 62 -2.49 10.08 3.44
CA VAL A 62 -3.05 8.75 3.23
C VAL A 62 -3.50 8.62 1.79
N ALA A 63 -3.01 7.58 1.10
CA ALA A 63 -3.58 7.14 -0.17
C ALA A 63 -4.42 5.88 0.08
N TYR A 64 -5.68 5.94 -0.35
CA TYR A 64 -6.65 4.84 -0.25
C TYR A 64 -7.07 4.40 -1.66
N CYS A 65 -6.84 3.13 -2.02
CA CYS A 65 -7.06 2.63 -3.37
C CYS A 65 -7.85 1.31 -3.40
N LYS A 66 -8.93 1.27 -4.19
CA LYS A 66 -9.78 0.07 -4.39
C LYS A 66 -9.54 -0.66 -5.73
N ALA A 67 -8.51 -0.27 -6.49
CA ALA A 67 -8.26 -0.87 -7.80
C ALA A 67 -8.02 -2.38 -7.70
N HIS A 68 -8.28 -3.13 -8.77
CA HIS A 68 -7.96 -4.56 -8.86
C HIS A 68 -8.62 -5.46 -7.78
N GLY A 69 -9.77 -5.05 -7.23
CA GLY A 69 -10.59 -5.91 -6.36
C GLY A 69 -10.10 -6.09 -4.92
N TRP A 70 -9.14 -5.29 -4.47
CA TRP A 70 -8.65 -5.28 -3.09
C TRP A 70 -8.23 -3.88 -2.64
N ILE A 71 -8.19 -3.66 -1.33
CA ILE A 71 -8.00 -2.33 -0.74
C ILE A 71 -6.56 -2.14 -0.29
N LEU A 72 -5.94 -1.05 -0.76
CA LEU A 72 -4.62 -0.61 -0.34
C LEU A 72 -4.74 0.72 0.41
N ILE A 73 -4.23 0.75 1.64
CA ILE A 73 -4.06 1.97 2.44
C ILE A 73 -2.57 2.23 2.61
N THR A 74 -2.09 3.41 2.24
CA THR A 74 -0.67 3.76 2.41
C THR A 74 -0.45 5.15 2.96
N SER A 75 0.68 5.34 3.66
CA SER A 75 1.10 6.64 4.25
C SER A 75 2.61 6.84 4.18
N ARG A 76 3.08 8.10 4.28
CA ARG A 76 4.46 8.45 3.93
C ARG A 76 5.44 8.25 5.07
N ASN A 77 5.09 8.65 6.29
CA ASN A 77 6.00 8.66 7.43
C ASN A 77 5.24 8.72 8.77
N PRO A 78 5.91 8.62 9.94
CA PRO A 78 5.23 8.62 11.24
C PRO A 78 4.35 9.84 11.52
N GLY A 79 4.57 10.98 10.86
CA GLY A 79 3.71 12.16 10.96
C GLY A 79 2.30 11.95 10.42
N ASP A 80 2.10 10.97 9.53
CA ASP A 80 0.80 10.62 8.96
C ASP A 80 0.08 9.50 9.75
N LEU A 81 0.61 9.08 10.91
CA LEU A 81 0.03 7.99 11.70
C LEU A 81 -1.42 8.24 12.14
N PRO A 82 -1.84 9.46 12.56
CA PRO A 82 -3.24 9.70 12.93
C PRO A 82 -4.21 9.36 11.80
N GLU A 83 -3.96 9.89 10.60
CA GLU A 83 -4.79 9.67 9.42
C GLU A 83 -4.69 8.22 8.92
N PHE A 84 -3.50 7.63 8.97
CA PHE A 84 -3.28 6.22 8.60
C PHE A 84 -4.10 5.28 9.48
N ASN A 85 -4.06 5.48 10.79
CA ASN A 85 -4.80 4.67 11.76
C ASN A 85 -6.31 4.85 11.60
N GLU A 86 -6.78 6.08 11.36
CA GLU A 86 -8.20 6.35 11.09
C GLU A 86 -8.68 5.62 9.83
N ALA A 87 -7.89 5.64 8.75
CA ALA A 87 -8.23 4.94 7.52
C ALA A 87 -8.29 3.41 7.70
N ILE A 88 -7.38 2.84 8.51
CA ILE A 88 -7.41 1.41 8.85
C ILE A 88 -8.66 1.06 9.67
N LEU A 89 -8.96 1.84 10.71
CA LEU A 89 -10.14 1.59 11.55
C LEU A 89 -11.42 1.62 10.72
N LYS A 90 -11.58 2.65 9.88
CA LYS A 90 -12.73 2.78 8.98
C LYS A 90 -12.90 1.59 8.04
N GLU A 91 -11.80 1.03 7.54
CA GLU A 91 -11.83 -0.15 6.68
C GLU A 91 -12.25 -1.40 7.45
N LEU A 92 -11.72 -1.59 8.65
CA LEU A 92 -12.03 -2.76 9.48
C LEU A 92 -13.46 -2.73 10.05
N GLU A 93 -14.02 -1.54 10.30
CA GLU A 93 -15.39 -1.37 10.80
C GLU A 93 -16.46 -1.50 9.70
N ALA A 94 -16.08 -1.31 8.43
CA ALA A 94 -16.99 -1.40 7.30
C ALA A 94 -17.14 -2.83 6.73
N ALA A 95 -16.30 -3.76 7.17
CA ALA A 95 -16.25 -5.16 6.73
C ALA A 95 -17.12 -6.07 7.62
#